data_AF-A0A8T7ER18-F1
#
_entry.id   AF-A0A8T7ER18-F1
#
_cell.length_a   1.000
_cell.length_b   1.000
_cell.length_c   1.000
_cell.angle_alpha   90.00
_cell.angle_beta   90.00
_cell.angle_gamma   90.00
#
_symmetry.space_group_name_H-M   'P 1'
#
loop_
_entity.id
_entity.type
_entity.pdbx_description
1 polymer ?
#
loop_
_entity_poly.entity_id
_entity_poly.type
_entity_poly.pdbx_seq_one_letter_code
_entity_poly.pdbx_strand_id
1 'polypeptide(L)'
;MANQRGKRWIVSEPAPDSWLAGYRGMTPILAQVLYNRGLTTPEDAAEFLAQRDIRHNPFRLADMAKAVARLRDAIKAGESIVVYGDFDADGVTATALMVQGADSAGRGARSRVYPQPC
;
A
#
# COMPACT_ATOMS: atom_id res chain seq x y z
N MET A 1 -22.03 34.65 -15.04
CA MET A 1 -20.61 34.98 -14.79
C MET A 1 -19.87 33.69 -14.49
N ALA A 2 -18.99 33.23 -15.39
CA ALA A 2 -18.33 31.93 -15.26
C ALA A 2 -17.20 32.01 -14.23
N ASN A 3 -17.34 31.27 -13.13
CA ASN A 3 -16.28 31.07 -12.14
C ASN A 3 -15.26 30.07 -12.70
N GLN A 4 -14.31 30.55 -13.51
CA GLN A 4 -13.12 29.78 -13.84
C GLN A 4 -12.13 29.92 -12.67
N ARG A 5 -12.17 28.99 -11.71
CA ARG A 5 -11.08 28.82 -10.75
C ARG A 5 -9.81 28.51 -11.54
N GLY A 6 -8.94 29.50 -11.71
CA GLY A 6 -7.69 29.35 -12.46
C GLY A 6 -6.84 28.22 -11.88
N LYS A 7 -6.37 27.31 -12.75
CA LYS A 7 -5.43 26.26 -12.35
C LYS A 7 -4.04 26.87 -12.22
N ARG A 8 -3.38 26.70 -11.06
CA ARG A 8 -1.97 27.06 -10.86
C ARG A 8 -1.09 25.87 -11.21
N TRP A 9 -0.34 25.98 -12.30
CA TRP A 9 0.67 24.99 -12.68
C TRP A 9 1.95 25.24 -11.89
N ILE A 10 2.53 24.18 -11.34
CA ILE A 10 3.80 24.22 -10.61
C ILE A 10 4.75 23.30 -11.36
N VAL A 11 5.86 23.87 -11.83
CA VAL A 11 6.94 23.12 -12.46
C VAL A 11 7.94 22.77 -11.37
N SER A 12 8.30 21.49 -11.27
CA SER A 12 9.33 21.03 -10.34
C SER A 12 10.71 21.52 -10.75
N GLU A 13 11.59 21.74 -9.78
CA GLU A 13 12.98 22.14 -10.03
C GLU A 13 13.73 21.08 -10.87
N PRO A 14 14.60 21.52 -11.79
CA PRO A 14 15.40 20.61 -12.58
C PRO A 14 16.39 19.85 -11.68
N ALA A 15 16.60 18.58 -12.01
CA ALA A 15 17.62 17.78 -11.36
C ALA A 15 19.01 18.32 -11.77
N PRO A 16 20.03 18.23 -10.90
CA PRO A 16 21.38 18.66 -11.26
C PRO A 16 21.92 17.91 -12.49
N ASP A 17 22.67 18.58 -13.37
CA ASP A 17 23.25 17.91 -14.55
C ASP A 17 24.19 16.76 -14.16
N SER A 18 24.89 16.91 -13.04
CA SER A 18 25.75 15.87 -12.45
C SER A 18 24.97 14.60 -12.11
N TRP A 19 23.71 14.77 -11.69
CA TRP A 19 22.81 13.69 -11.38
C TRP A 19 22.34 12.97 -12.66
N LEU A 20 21.90 13.73 -13.66
CA LEU A 20 21.43 13.21 -14.93
C LEU A 20 22.53 12.43 -15.68
N ALA A 21 23.78 12.90 -15.58
CA ALA A 21 24.94 12.24 -16.18
C ALA A 21 25.28 10.88 -15.53
N GLY A 22 24.90 10.67 -14.28
CA GLY A 22 25.15 9.43 -13.53
C GLY A 22 24.26 8.25 -13.96
N TYR A 23 23.10 8.53 -14.56
CA TYR A 23 22.13 7.51 -14.96
C TYR A 23 22.40 6.97 -16.36
N ARG A 24 23.30 5.99 -16.44
CA ARG A 24 23.54 5.25 -17.69
C ARG A 24 22.46 4.19 -17.87
N GLY A 25 21.56 4.38 -18.84
CA GLY A 25 20.54 3.39 -19.23
C GLY A 25 19.09 3.89 -19.12
N MET A 26 18.87 5.15 -18.74
CA MET A 26 17.53 5.75 -18.61
C MET A 26 17.48 7.05 -19.40
N THR A 27 16.29 7.43 -19.85
CA THR A 27 16.10 8.71 -20.56
C THR A 27 16.20 9.88 -19.57
N PRO A 28 16.68 11.07 -19.99
CA PRO A 28 16.78 12.24 -19.10
C PRO A 28 15.44 12.62 -18.44
N ILE A 29 14.33 12.44 -19.16
CA ILE A 29 12.99 12.71 -18.63
C ILE A 29 12.62 11.76 -17.48
N LEU A 30 13.00 10.48 -17.59
CA LEU A 30 12.73 9.51 -16.52
C LEU A 30 13.58 9.82 -15.29
N ALA A 31 14.86 10.14 -15.47
CA ALA A 31 15.74 10.55 -14.37
C ALA A 31 15.23 11.80 -13.64
N GLN A 32 14.75 12.81 -14.38
CA GLN A 32 14.12 14.01 -13.81
C GLN A 32 12.87 13.67 -12.99
N VAL A 33 12.01 12.78 -13.50
CA VAL A 33 10.77 12.39 -12.85
C VAL A 33 11.01 11.60 -11.55
N LEU A 34 12.09 10.83 -11.48
CA LEU A 34 12.50 10.09 -10.28
C LEU A 34 13.14 11.01 -9.24
N TYR A 35 13.99 11.95 -9.68
CA TYR A 35 14.52 13.00 -8.81
C TYR A 35 13.38 13.81 -8.15
N ASN A 36 12.35 14.17 -8.93
CA ASN A 36 11.17 14.88 -8.43
C ASN A 36 10.32 14.05 -7.44
N ARG A 37 10.52 12.73 -7.37
CA ARG A 37 9.93 11.84 -6.37
C ARG A 37 10.79 11.70 -5.10
N GLY A 38 11.93 12.39 -5.04
CA GLY A 38 12.88 12.31 -3.92
C GLY A 38 13.87 11.15 -4.02
N LEU A 39 13.93 10.46 -5.15
CA LEU A 39 14.89 9.37 -5.39
C LEU A 39 16.19 9.99 -5.91
N THR A 40 17.16 10.18 -5.02
CA THR A 40 18.39 10.96 -5.26
C THR A 40 19.66 10.11 -5.26
N THR A 41 19.56 8.76 -5.24
CA THR A 41 20.67 7.84 -5.56
C THR A 41 20.30 6.83 -6.69
N PRO A 42 21.23 6.47 -7.61
CA PRO A 42 20.98 5.49 -8.67
C PRO A 42 20.38 4.19 -8.13
N GLU A 43 20.82 3.81 -6.94
CA GLU A 43 20.34 2.68 -6.18
C GLU A 43 18.86 2.84 -5.80
N ASP A 44 18.44 3.99 -5.24
CA ASP A 44 17.03 4.26 -4.88
C ASP A 44 16.09 4.13 -6.08
N ALA A 45 16.51 4.69 -7.22
CA ALA A 45 15.71 4.62 -8.45
C ALA A 45 15.63 3.20 -9.02
N ALA A 46 16.76 2.49 -9.02
CA ALA A 46 16.79 1.10 -9.46
C ALA A 46 15.92 0.22 -8.57
N GLU A 47 15.96 0.40 -7.25
CA GLU A 47 15.12 -0.31 -6.29
C GLU A 47 13.63 -0.01 -6.50
N PHE A 48 13.27 1.27 -6.61
CA PHE A 48 11.91 1.71 -6.87
C PHE A 48 11.33 1.10 -8.15
N LEU A 49 12.11 1.09 -9.23
CA LEU A 49 11.67 0.57 -10.53
C LEU A 49 11.70 -0.95 -10.63
N ALA A 50 12.65 -1.60 -9.95
CA ALA A 50 12.73 -3.06 -9.94
C ALA A 50 11.57 -3.71 -9.16
N GLN A 51 10.82 -2.93 -8.36
CA GLN A 51 9.77 -3.42 -7.45
C GLN A 51 10.27 -4.58 -6.57
N ARG A 52 11.58 -4.63 -6.32
CA ARG A 52 12.18 -5.72 -5.57
C ARG A 52 11.86 -5.49 -4.11
N ASP A 53 10.96 -6.33 -3.63
CA ASP A 53 10.79 -6.65 -2.23
C ASP A 53 10.05 -5.60 -1.40
N ILE A 54 8.73 -5.54 -1.58
CA ILE A 54 7.82 -4.97 -0.58
C ILE A 54 7.75 -5.93 0.63
N ARG A 55 8.89 -6.33 1.21
CA ARG A 55 8.95 -7.03 2.51
C ARG A 55 8.93 -6.00 3.63
N HIS A 56 7.84 -5.23 3.68
CA HIS A 56 7.55 -4.46 4.88
C HIS A 56 7.24 -5.47 5.99
N ASN A 57 7.99 -5.43 7.08
CA ASN A 57 7.70 -6.27 8.22
C ASN A 57 6.34 -5.86 8.81
N PRO A 58 5.27 -6.68 8.68
CA PRO A 58 3.92 -6.29 9.12
C PRO A 58 3.86 -6.09 10.64
N PHE A 59 4.78 -6.70 11.40
CA PHE A 59 4.87 -6.52 12.85
C PHE A 59 5.35 -5.13 13.28
N ARG A 60 5.71 -4.25 12.33
CA ARG A 60 5.94 -2.83 12.60
C ARG A 60 4.63 -2.04 12.77
N LEU A 61 3.49 -2.59 12.35
CA LEU A 61 2.18 -2.01 12.62
C LEU A 61 1.84 -2.17 14.10
N ALA A 62 1.27 -1.12 14.69
CA ALA A 62 0.87 -1.12 16.10
C ALA A 62 -0.03 -2.33 16.41
N ASP A 63 0.25 -2.99 17.53
CA ASP A 63 -0.49 -4.16 18.03
C ASP A 63 -0.63 -5.37 17.09
N MET A 64 0.11 -5.43 15.97
CA MET A 64 0.02 -6.53 15.01
C MET A 64 0.30 -7.90 15.65
N ALA A 65 1.31 -7.99 16.51
CA ALA A 65 1.63 -9.23 17.22
C ALA A 65 0.47 -9.72 18.10
N LYS A 66 -0.22 -8.80 18.78
CA LYS A 66 -1.39 -9.09 19.62
C LYS A 66 -2.58 -9.54 18.76
N ALA A 67 -2.83 -8.86 17.64
CA ALA A 67 -3.90 -9.19 16.71
C ALA A 67 -3.73 -10.60 16.12
N VAL A 68 -2.52 -10.93 15.66
CA VAL A 68 -2.20 -12.27 15.10
C VAL A 68 -2.37 -13.36 16.16
N ALA A 69 -1.93 -13.14 17.40
CA ALA A 69 -2.12 -14.09 18.49
C ALA A 69 -3.62 -14.34 18.76
N ARG A 70 -4.42 -13.27 18.89
CA ARG A 70 -5.86 -13.37 19.14
C ARG A 70 -6.60 -14.11 18.02
N LEU A 71 -6.28 -13.83 16.76
CA LEU A 71 -6.88 -14.50 15.60
C LEU A 71 -6.52 -15.98 15.58
N ARG A 72 -5.26 -16.32 15.87
CA ARG A 72 -4.80 -17.72 15.93
C ARG A 72 -5.54 -18.52 17.00
N ASP A 73 -5.76 -17.92 18.17
CA ASP A 73 -6.49 -18.58 19.25
C ASP A 73 -7.97 -18.78 18.88
N ALA A 74 -8.61 -17.77 18.27
CA ALA A 74 -9.98 -17.89 17.74
C ALA A 74 -10.12 -19.03 16.74
N ILE A 75 -9.20 -19.11 15.76
CA ILE A 75 -9.20 -20.15 14.73
C ILE A 75 -9.04 -21.53 15.35
N LYS A 76 -8.10 -21.69 16.30
CA LYS A 76 -7.88 -22.97 17.01
C LYS A 76 -9.09 -23.39 17.84
N ALA A 77 -9.75 -22.43 18.47
CA ALA A 77 -10.94 -22.67 19.29
C ALA A 77 -12.24 -22.84 18.47
N GLY A 78 -12.19 -22.63 17.15
CA GLY A 78 -13.38 -22.68 16.29
C GLY A 78 -14.37 -21.53 16.55
N GLU A 79 -13.88 -20.39 17.03
CA GLU A 79 -14.70 -19.19 17.25
C GLU A 79 -15.21 -18.61 15.92
N SER A 80 -16.39 -18.02 15.94
CA SER A 80 -16.88 -17.24 14.80
C SER A 80 -16.15 -15.90 14.73
N ILE A 81 -15.68 -15.54 13.54
CA ILE A 81 -14.96 -14.29 13.27
C ILE A 81 -15.86 -13.42 12.40
N VAL A 82 -16.06 -12.15 12.78
CA VAL A 82 -16.77 -11.17 11.95
C VAL A 82 -15.75 -10.17 11.42
N VAL A 83 -15.81 -9.87 10.13
CA VAL A 83 -14.94 -8.88 9.49
C VAL A 83 -15.77 -7.66 9.13
N TYR A 84 -15.41 -6.53 9.73
CA TYR A 84 -15.98 -5.22 9.42
C TYR A 84 -14.99 -4.44 8.57
N GLY A 85 -15.44 -3.91 7.44
CA GLY A 85 -14.69 -2.97 6.61
C GLY A 85 -15.53 -1.76 6.25
N ASP A 86 -14.86 -0.75 5.70
CA ASP A 86 -15.44 0.42 5.05
C ASP A 86 -15.83 0.13 3.60
N PHE A 87 -16.61 1.07 3.03
CA PHE A 87 -17.28 0.93 1.74
C PHE A 87 -16.48 1.45 0.55
N ASP A 88 -15.26 1.96 0.77
CA ASP A 88 -14.35 2.29 -0.32
C ASP A 88 -13.67 1.03 -0.89
N ALA A 89 -12.95 1.22 -1.99
CA ALA A 89 -12.39 0.10 -2.74
C ALA A 89 -11.35 -0.67 -1.91
N ASP A 90 -10.53 0.02 -1.12
CA ASP A 90 -9.58 -0.58 -0.20
C ASP A 90 -10.28 -1.31 0.95
N GLY A 91 -11.34 -0.74 1.54
CA GLY A 91 -12.13 -1.40 2.57
C GLY A 91 -12.77 -2.71 2.14
N VAL A 92 -13.41 -2.71 0.98
CA VAL A 92 -14.05 -3.89 0.39
C VAL A 92 -13.00 -4.97 0.05
N THR A 93 -11.88 -4.57 -0.56
CA THR A 93 -10.83 -5.52 -0.96
C THR A 93 -10.10 -6.11 0.25
N ALA A 94 -9.79 -5.30 1.27
CA ALA A 94 -9.20 -5.78 2.52
C ALA A 94 -10.14 -6.75 3.26
N THR A 95 -11.43 -6.43 3.32
CA THR A 95 -12.44 -7.30 3.92
C THR A 95 -12.51 -8.65 3.20
N ALA A 96 -12.57 -8.64 1.87
CA ALA A 96 -12.58 -9.86 1.07
C ALA A 96 -11.33 -10.71 1.29
N LEU A 97 -10.15 -10.10 1.43
CA LEU A 97 -8.90 -10.80 1.73
C LEU A 97 -8.93 -11.45 3.12
N MET A 98 -9.41 -10.73 4.13
CA MET A 98 -9.48 -11.22 5.51
C MET A 98 -10.44 -12.40 5.68
N VAL A 99 -11.61 -12.34 5.03
CA VAL A 99 -12.59 -13.44 4.98
C VAL A 99 -11.96 -14.68 4.34
N GLN A 100 -11.38 -14.54 3.13
CA GLN A 100 -10.74 -15.65 2.43
C GLN A 100 -9.55 -16.24 3.22
N GLY A 101 -8.76 -15.39 3.86
CA GLY A 101 -7.64 -15.81 4.69
C GLY A 101 -8.08 -16.59 5.93
N ALA A 102 -9.12 -16.12 6.61
CA ALA A 102 -9.70 -16.81 7.77
C ALA A 102 -10.30 -18.17 7.40
N ASP A 103 -11.05 -18.24 6.29
CA ASP A 103 -11.66 -19.49 5.80
C ASP A 103 -10.59 -20.51 5.38
N SER A 104 -9.50 -20.05 4.75
CA SER A 104 -8.37 -20.91 4.36
C SER A 104 -7.58 -21.44 5.56
N ALA A 105 -7.55 -20.68 6.67
CA ALA A 105 -6.78 -21.02 7.86
C ALA A 105 -7.52 -22.01 8.80
N GLY A 106 -8.83 -22.23 8.66
CA GLY A 106 -9.55 -23.20 9.48
C GLY A 106 -10.98 -23.48 9.02
N ARG A 107 -11.41 -24.76 9.07
CA ARG A 107 -12.72 -25.26 8.61
C ARG A 107 -13.94 -24.79 9.43
N GLY A 108 -13.82 -23.75 10.25
CA GLY A 108 -14.82 -23.39 11.27
C GLY A 108 -14.98 -21.91 11.59
N ALA A 109 -14.08 -21.03 11.12
CA ALA A 109 -14.31 -19.60 11.20
C ALA A 109 -15.40 -19.27 10.18
N ARG A 110 -16.66 -19.18 10.61
CA ARG A 110 -17.73 -18.66 9.76
C ARG A 110 -17.51 -17.15 9.63
N SER A 111 -16.61 -16.78 8.74
CA SER A 111 -16.36 -15.37 8.45
C SER A 111 -17.61 -14.80 7.77
N ARG A 112 -18.13 -13.71 8.34
CA ARG A 112 -19.25 -12.97 7.75
C ARG A 112 -18.83 -11.52 7.58
N VAL A 113 -19.05 -11.02 6.38
CA VAL A 113 -19.03 -9.58 6.12
C VAL A 113 -20.31 -9.00 6.73
N TYR A 114 -20.17 -8.02 7.61
CA TYR A 114 -21.30 -7.26 8.08
C TYR A 114 -21.30 -5.91 7.38
N PRO A 115 -22.26 -5.62 6.48
CA PRO A 115 -22.39 -4.28 5.94
C PRO A 115 -22.77 -3.33 7.09
N GLN A 116 -21.96 -2.30 7.34
CA GLN A 116 -22.36 -1.25 8.26
C GLN A 116 -23.60 -0.55 7.68
N PRO A 117 -24.68 -0.34 8.44
CA PRO A 117 -25.75 0.53 7.98
C PRO A 117 -25.19 1.93 7.78
N CYS A 118 -25.41 2.49 6.59
CA CYS A 118 -25.17 3.89 6.30
C CYS A 118 -25.99 4.80 7.20
#